data_AF-A0A1C7MXY7-F1
#
_entry.id   AF-A0A1C7MXY7-F1
#
_cell.length_a   1.000
_cell.length_b   1.000
_cell.length_c   1.000
_cell.angle_alpha   90.00
_cell.angle_beta   90.00
_cell.angle_gamma   90.00
#
_symmetry.space_group_name_H-M   'P 1'
#
loop_
_entity.id
_entity.type
_entity.pdbx_description
1 polymer ?
#
loop_
_entity_poly.entity_id
_entity_poly.type
_entity_poly.pdbx_seq_one_letter_code
_entity_poly.pdbx_strand_id
1 'polypeptide(L)'
;MDQEAQKRKERLAALRKRKLGDEASSDRASAEAEKTLKFRSYTPNDEHLQQYVETATPTDIKNTVETETKDMTKETLAEAAEKQKEEVDLFNLAPKKPNWDLKRDVEKKLEKLERRTQRAIYEIIRQRLENDKDANLVDILANAEAQQKLETQISQEAL
;
A
#
# COMPACT_ATOMS: atom_id res chain seq x y z
N MET A 1 -61.20 -0.73 -8.02
CA MET A 1 -61.69 -1.88 -8.80
C MET A 1 -60.99 -1.98 -10.15
N ASP A 2 -61.01 -0.95 -10.98
CA ASP A 2 -60.50 -1.04 -12.36
C ASP A 2 -58.98 -1.25 -12.48
N GLN A 3 -58.21 -0.70 -11.54
CA GLN A 3 -56.74 -0.86 -11.51
C GLN A 3 -56.31 -2.31 -11.24
N GLU A 4 -57.10 -3.07 -10.48
CA GLU A 4 -56.77 -4.45 -10.12
C GLU A 4 -57.11 -5.41 -11.27
N ALA A 5 -58.19 -5.12 -12.01
CA ALA A 5 -58.55 -5.83 -13.23
C ALA A 5 -57.50 -5.67 -14.34
N GLN A 6 -56.91 -4.47 -14.48
CA GLN A 6 -55.84 -4.20 -15.44
C GLN A 6 -54.57 -5.02 -15.12
N LYS A 7 -54.14 -5.05 -13.86
CA LYS A 7 -52.99 -5.85 -13.41
C LYS A 7 -53.18 -7.35 -13.68
N ARG A 8 -54.39 -7.88 -13.49
CA ARG A 8 -54.71 -9.29 -13.81
C ARG A 8 -54.64 -9.55 -15.32
N LYS A 9 -55.17 -8.63 -16.13
CA LYS A 9 -55.14 -8.73 -17.60
C LYS A 9 -53.72 -8.74 -18.14
N GLU A 10 -52.85 -7.87 -17.62
CA GLU A 10 -51.44 -7.81 -17.98
C GLU A 10 -50.70 -9.10 -17.58
N ARG A 11 -50.93 -9.60 -16.36
CA ARG A 11 -50.34 -10.86 -15.88
C ARG A 11 -50.77 -12.05 -16.73
N LEU A 12 -52.05 -12.12 -17.10
CA LEU A 12 -52.57 -13.17 -17.99
C LEU A 12 -52.02 -13.05 -19.41
N ALA A 13 -51.84 -11.83 -19.92
CA ALA A 13 -51.22 -11.60 -21.23
C ALA A 13 -49.74 -12.02 -21.24
N ALA A 14 -49.00 -11.72 -20.17
CA ALA A 14 -47.60 -12.15 -20.02
C ALA A 14 -47.49 -13.69 -19.95
N LEU A 15 -48.40 -14.35 -19.22
CA LEU A 15 -48.45 -15.82 -19.16
C LEU A 15 -48.79 -16.44 -20.51
N ARG A 16 -49.71 -15.85 -21.27
CA ARG A 16 -50.04 -16.31 -22.64
C ARG A 16 -48.87 -16.11 -23.60
N LYS A 17 -48.20 -14.96 -23.56
CA LYS A 17 -47.00 -14.71 -24.37
C LYS A 17 -45.88 -15.71 -24.06
N ARG A 18 -45.66 -16.03 -22.77
CA ARG A 18 -44.67 -17.04 -22.37
C ARG A 18 -45.05 -18.44 -22.87
N LYS A 19 -46.31 -18.85 -22.73
CA LYS A 19 -46.78 -20.15 -23.21
C LYS A 19 -46.66 -20.28 -24.73
N LEU A 20 -47.01 -19.22 -25.48
CA LEU A 20 -46.89 -19.23 -26.94
C LEU A 20 -45.43 -19.30 -27.41
N GLY A 21 -44.49 -18.71 -26.67
CA GLY A 21 -43.05 -18.85 -26.92
C GLY A 21 -42.48 -20.22 -26.55
N ASP A 22 -43.14 -20.96 -25.65
CA ASP A 22 -42.73 -22.29 -25.20
C ASP A 22 -43.21 -23.39 -26.17
N GLU A 23 -44.40 -23.24 -26.75
CA GLU A 23 -44.94 -24.15 -27.78
C GLU A 23 -44.18 -24.07 -29.13
N ALA A 24 -43.46 -22.96 -29.39
CA ALA A 24 -42.57 -22.83 -30.56
C ALA A 24 -41.22 -23.56 -30.37
N SER A 25 -40.96 -24.12 -29.18
CA SER A 25 -39.72 -24.85 -28.89
C SER A 25 -39.84 -26.37 -29.03
N SER A 26 -41.01 -26.87 -29.44
CA SER A 26 -41.24 -28.28 -29.77
C SER A 26 -40.97 -28.60 -31.26
N ASP A 27 -40.02 -27.90 -31.90
CA ASP A 27 -39.50 -28.27 -33.22
C ASP A 27 -38.25 -29.16 -33.07
N ARG A 28 -38.44 -30.39 -32.58
CA ARG A 28 -37.38 -31.41 -32.63
C ARG A 28 -37.08 -31.89 -34.05
N ALA A 29 -37.95 -31.62 -35.03
CA ALA A 29 -37.79 -32.09 -36.41
C ALA A 29 -37.10 -31.08 -37.34
N SER A 30 -37.14 -29.77 -37.05
CA SER A 30 -36.52 -28.74 -37.90
C SER A 30 -35.06 -28.42 -37.54
N ALA A 31 -34.61 -28.76 -36.34
CA ALA A 31 -33.24 -28.50 -35.87
C ALA A 31 -32.18 -29.51 -36.35
N GLU A 32 -32.59 -30.56 -37.08
CA GLU A 32 -31.68 -31.60 -37.59
C GLU A 32 -31.18 -31.30 -39.02
N ALA A 33 -31.88 -30.45 -39.78
CA ALA A 33 -31.54 -30.15 -41.18
C ALA A 33 -30.41 -29.11 -41.38
N GLU A 34 -30.01 -28.38 -40.33
CA GLU A 34 -29.04 -27.26 -40.44
C GLU A 34 -27.68 -27.52 -39.78
N LYS A 35 -27.44 -28.71 -39.22
CA LYS A 35 -26.15 -29.03 -38.61
C LYS A 35 -25.12 -29.36 -39.69
N THR A 36 -24.29 -28.37 -40.01
CA THR A 36 -23.13 -28.57 -40.89
C THR A 36 -22.13 -29.55 -40.27
N LEU A 37 -21.72 -30.56 -41.03
CA LEU A 37 -20.73 -31.55 -40.60
C LEU A 37 -19.40 -30.85 -40.33
N LYS A 38 -18.80 -31.08 -39.16
CA LYS A 38 -17.50 -30.51 -38.77
C LYS A 38 -16.66 -31.54 -38.05
N PHE A 39 -15.42 -31.71 -38.50
CA PHE A 39 -14.46 -32.62 -37.87
C PHE A 39 -13.50 -31.83 -36.98
N ARG A 40 -13.48 -32.15 -35.68
CA ARG A 40 -12.62 -31.45 -34.68
C ARG A 40 -11.31 -32.19 -34.40
N SER A 41 -11.31 -33.53 -34.45
CA SER A 41 -10.19 -34.38 -34.02
C SER A 41 -9.84 -35.49 -35.02
N TYR A 42 -10.42 -35.46 -36.22
CA TYR A 42 -10.22 -36.47 -37.25
C TYR A 42 -10.00 -35.81 -38.61
N THR A 43 -9.07 -36.34 -39.40
CA THR A 43 -8.79 -35.91 -40.77
C THR A 43 -9.22 -37.02 -41.73
N PRO A 44 -10.37 -36.86 -42.42
CA PRO A 44 -10.82 -37.81 -43.44
C PRO A 44 -9.85 -37.91 -44.62
N ASN A 45 -9.71 -39.10 -45.20
CA ASN A 45 -8.89 -39.30 -46.40
C ASN A 45 -9.54 -38.76 -47.68
N ASP A 46 -10.87 -38.62 -47.71
CA ASP A 46 -11.61 -38.09 -48.85
C ASP A 46 -11.49 -36.56 -48.95
N GLU A 47 -11.11 -36.05 -50.12
CA GLU A 47 -10.90 -34.62 -50.40
C GLU A 47 -12.16 -33.76 -50.12
N HIS A 48 -13.35 -34.30 -50.42
CA HIS A 48 -14.62 -33.62 -50.15
C HIS A 48 -14.90 -33.44 -48.66
N LEU A 49 -14.45 -34.37 -47.81
CA LEU A 49 -14.68 -34.32 -46.37
C LEU A 49 -13.62 -33.48 -45.64
N GLN A 50 -12.45 -33.29 -46.23
CA GLN A 50 -11.37 -32.45 -45.69
C GLN A 50 -11.75 -30.97 -45.58
N GLN A 51 -12.65 -30.48 -46.44
CA GLN A 51 -13.16 -29.10 -46.39
C GLN A 51 -13.92 -28.78 -45.09
N TYR A 52 -14.36 -29.81 -44.37
CA TYR A 52 -15.11 -29.69 -43.11
C TYR A 52 -14.21 -29.84 -41.87
N VAL A 53 -12.88 -29.89 -42.05
CA VAL A 53 -11.90 -29.92 -40.95
C VAL A 53 -11.46 -28.49 -40.66
N GLU A 54 -11.77 -28.00 -39.46
CA GLU A 54 -11.27 -26.70 -38.98
C GLU A 54 -9.89 -26.89 -38.33
N THR A 55 -8.82 -26.86 -39.12
CA THR A 55 -7.45 -26.82 -38.57
C THR A 55 -7.14 -25.40 -38.11
N ALA A 56 -7.06 -25.19 -36.80
CA ALA A 56 -6.57 -23.93 -36.25
C ALA A 56 -5.12 -23.72 -36.68
N THR A 57 -4.85 -22.64 -37.41
CA THR A 57 -3.49 -22.24 -37.76
C THR A 57 -2.88 -21.45 -36.61
N PRO A 58 -1.54 -21.45 -36.42
CA PRO A 58 -0.90 -20.64 -35.37
C PRO A 58 -1.24 -19.15 -35.43
N THR A 59 -1.70 -18.65 -36.58
CA THR A 59 -2.14 -17.28 -36.81
C THR A 59 -3.53 -16.98 -36.21
N ASP A 60 -4.36 -18.01 -35.97
CA ASP A 60 -5.69 -17.87 -35.35
C ASP A 60 -5.61 -17.63 -33.83
N ILE A 61 -4.48 -18.00 -33.22
CA ILE A 61 -4.22 -17.83 -31.79
C ILE A 61 -3.71 -16.40 -31.55
N LYS A 62 -4.64 -15.44 -31.52
CA LYS A 62 -4.31 -14.01 -31.37
C LYS A 62 -3.77 -13.64 -29.98
N ASN A 63 -4.24 -14.32 -28.94
CA ASN A 63 -3.85 -14.05 -27.56
C ASN A 63 -2.98 -15.20 -27.06
N THR A 64 -1.68 -14.96 -27.01
CA THR A 64 -0.72 -15.90 -26.42
C THR A 64 -0.29 -15.36 -25.06
N VAL A 65 0.08 -16.22 -24.12
CA VAL A 65 0.61 -15.80 -22.81
C VAL A 65 1.76 -14.78 -22.96
N GLU A 66 2.60 -14.97 -23.99
CA GLU A 66 3.68 -14.06 -24.35
C GLU A 66 3.23 -12.63 -24.72
N THR A 67 2.02 -12.46 -25.27
CA THR A 67 1.50 -11.12 -25.58
C THR A 67 0.99 -10.41 -24.33
N GLU A 68 0.43 -11.16 -23.38
CA GLU A 68 -0.12 -10.62 -22.13
C GLU A 68 0.98 -10.25 -21.13
N THR A 69 2.08 -11.00 -21.08
CA THR A 69 3.18 -10.77 -20.11
C THR A 69 4.19 -9.70 -20.56
N LYS A 70 4.22 -9.35 -21.85
CA LYS A 70 5.13 -8.32 -22.41
C LYS A 70 4.96 -6.95 -21.78
N ASP A 71 3.74 -6.57 -21.40
CA ASP A 71 3.51 -5.24 -20.84
C ASP A 71 3.77 -5.23 -19.33
N MET A 72 3.40 -6.31 -18.61
CA MET A 72 3.74 -6.51 -17.19
C MET A 72 5.25 -6.45 -16.94
N THR A 73 6.04 -7.08 -17.81
CA THR A 73 7.51 -7.06 -17.72
C THR A 73 8.06 -5.65 -17.95
N LYS A 74 7.56 -4.89 -18.92
CA LYS A 74 7.97 -3.49 -19.12
C LYS A 74 7.62 -2.61 -17.93
N GLU A 75 6.42 -2.75 -17.38
CA GLU A 75 5.96 -1.96 -16.22
C GLU A 75 6.82 -2.21 -14.99
N THR A 76 7.09 -3.48 -14.67
CA THR A 76 7.95 -3.85 -13.53
C THR A 76 9.38 -3.36 -13.68
N LEU A 77 9.96 -3.41 -14.88
CA LEU A 77 11.27 -2.82 -15.16
C LEU A 77 11.27 -1.28 -15.00
N ALA A 78 10.20 -0.62 -15.45
CA ALA A 78 10.06 0.84 -15.31
C ALA A 78 9.95 1.25 -13.84
N GLU A 79 9.11 0.57 -13.05
CA GLU A 79 8.96 0.82 -11.61
C GLU A 79 10.26 0.58 -10.85
N ALA A 80 11.01 -0.49 -11.18
CA ALA A 80 12.32 -0.76 -10.59
C ALA A 80 13.33 0.35 -10.93
N ALA A 81 13.31 0.87 -12.16
CA ALA A 81 14.17 1.97 -12.58
C ALA A 81 13.79 3.29 -11.88
N GLU A 82 12.51 3.54 -11.61
CA GLU A 82 12.06 4.68 -10.81
C GLU A 82 12.52 4.58 -9.36
N LYS A 83 12.36 3.42 -8.73
CA LYS A 83 12.85 3.15 -7.36
C LYS A 83 14.38 3.26 -7.22
N GLN A 84 15.13 2.98 -8.29
CA GLN A 84 16.58 3.18 -8.31
C GLN A 84 16.99 4.64 -8.50
N LYS A 85 16.16 5.45 -9.17
CA LYS A 85 16.37 6.90 -9.32
C LYS A 85 15.99 7.66 -8.06
N GLU A 86 15.08 7.13 -7.26
CA GLU A 86 14.78 7.66 -5.95
C GLU A 86 16.07 7.62 -5.11
N GLU A 87 16.54 8.81 -4.71
CA GLU A 87 17.82 8.95 -4.01
C GLU A 87 17.74 8.21 -2.68
N VAL A 88 18.45 7.08 -2.60
CA VAL A 88 18.56 6.29 -1.37
C VAL A 88 19.23 7.17 -0.31
N ASP A 89 18.49 7.47 0.75
CA ASP A 89 19.00 8.23 1.89
C ASP A 89 20.15 7.47 2.56
N LEU A 90 21.37 7.84 2.18
CA LEU A 90 22.62 7.25 2.67
C LEU A 90 22.78 7.35 4.18
N PHE A 91 22.09 8.30 4.83
CA PHE A 91 22.14 8.49 6.28
C PHE A 91 21.39 7.39 7.04
N ASN A 92 20.35 6.80 6.45
CA ASN A 92 19.60 5.69 7.02
C ASN A 92 20.19 4.31 6.66
N LEU A 93 20.94 4.23 5.56
CA LEU A 93 21.60 2.99 5.11
C LEU A 93 22.93 2.74 5.85
N ALA A 94 23.57 3.79 6.37
CA ALA A 94 24.82 3.66 7.12
C ALA A 94 24.62 2.89 8.45
N PRO A 95 25.59 2.06 8.86
CA PRO A 95 25.56 1.40 10.16
C PRO A 95 25.56 2.46 11.27
N LYS A 96 24.47 2.52 12.03
CA LYS A 96 24.33 3.44 13.16
C LYS A 96 25.23 3.00 14.32
N LYS A 97 25.61 3.96 15.19
CA LYS A 97 26.39 3.68 16.42
C LYS A 97 25.64 2.66 17.28
N PRO A 98 26.31 1.67 17.92
CA PRO A 98 25.63 0.66 18.76
C PRO A 98 24.71 1.25 19.84
N ASN A 99 25.07 2.41 20.40
CA ASN A 99 24.33 3.06 21.48
C ASN A 99 23.25 4.06 20.98
N TRP A 100 22.97 4.12 19.68
CA TRP A 100 22.05 5.11 19.11
C TRP A 100 20.61 4.96 19.65
N ASP A 101 20.18 3.71 19.81
CA ASP A 101 18.86 3.35 20.35
C ASP A 101 18.76 3.70 21.83
N LEU A 102 19.81 3.36 22.59
CA LEU A 102 19.92 3.72 24.00
C LEU A 102 19.86 5.23 24.19
N LYS A 103 20.58 6.00 23.37
CA LYS A 103 20.59 7.46 23.44
C LYS A 103 19.19 8.02 23.19
N ARG A 104 18.52 7.60 22.10
CA ARG A 104 17.18 8.08 21.74
C ARG A 104 16.15 7.81 22.85
N ASP A 105 16.18 6.60 23.41
CA ASP A 105 15.17 6.18 24.39
C ASP A 105 15.44 6.74 25.80
N VAL A 106 16.70 7.00 26.14
CA VAL A 106 17.11 7.61 27.42
C VAL A 106 16.96 9.14 27.39
N GLU A 107 17.23 9.80 26.26
CA GLU A 107 17.18 11.27 26.12
C GLU A 107 15.81 11.83 26.51
N LYS A 108 14.72 11.21 26.06
CA LYS A 108 13.34 11.61 26.45
C LYS A 108 13.07 11.47 27.96
N LYS A 109 13.72 10.52 28.64
CA LYS A 109 13.59 10.33 30.10
C LYS A 109 14.44 11.36 30.84
N LEU A 110 15.66 11.62 30.36
CA LEU A 110 16.56 12.63 30.90
C LEU A 110 15.95 14.03 30.79
N GLU A 111 15.35 14.41 29.66
CA GLU A 111 14.72 15.72 29.50
C GLU A 111 13.62 15.96 30.56
N LYS A 112 12.78 14.94 30.81
CA LYS A 112 11.75 15.03 31.86
C LYS A 112 12.35 15.14 33.26
N LEU A 113 13.43 14.42 33.52
CA LEU A 113 14.10 14.43 34.80
C LEU A 113 14.81 15.77 35.02
N GLU A 114 15.54 16.27 34.02
CA GLU A 114 16.24 17.54 34.03
C GLU A 114 15.29 18.70 34.35
N ARG A 115 14.10 18.74 33.74
CA ARG A 115 13.08 19.76 34.06
C ARG A 115 12.62 19.69 35.52
N ARG A 116 12.56 18.51 36.13
CA ARG A 116 12.21 18.33 37.55
C ARG A 116 13.38 18.69 38.46
N THR A 117 14.59 18.30 38.08
CA THR A 117 15.83 18.62 38.81
C THR A 117 16.06 20.12 38.84
N GLN A 118 15.90 20.82 37.71
CA GLN A 118 15.98 22.28 37.65
C GLN A 118 14.94 22.93 38.57
N ARG A 119 13.67 22.47 38.55
CA ARG A 119 12.63 22.97 39.48
C ARG A 119 13.01 22.76 40.95
N ALA A 120 13.49 21.57 41.31
CA ALA A 120 13.95 21.28 42.66
C ALA A 120 15.14 22.16 43.06
N ILE A 121 16.09 22.39 42.14
CA ILE A 121 17.21 23.32 42.35
C ILE A 121 16.68 24.74 42.60
N TYR A 122 15.74 25.23 41.80
CA TYR A 122 15.12 26.54 42.00
C TYR A 122 14.42 26.64 43.36
N GLU A 123 13.68 25.61 43.78
CA GLU A 123 13.03 25.56 45.08
C GLU A 123 14.05 25.57 46.24
N ILE A 124 15.13 24.79 46.13
CA ILE A 124 16.20 24.77 47.12
C ILE A 124 16.90 26.12 47.21
N ILE A 125 17.21 26.76 46.07
CA ILE A 125 17.81 28.10 46.03
C ILE A 125 16.88 29.12 46.69
N ARG A 126 15.58 29.05 46.38
CA ARG A 126 14.58 29.94 46.97
C ARG A 126 14.51 29.78 48.49
N GLN A 127 14.43 28.55 49.00
CA GLN A 127 14.40 28.28 50.43
C GLN A 127 15.68 28.74 51.13
N ARG A 128 16.85 28.52 50.51
CA ARG A 128 18.12 29.01 51.04
C ARG A 128 18.13 30.53 51.13
N LEU A 129 17.66 31.23 50.11
CA LEU A 129 17.61 32.69 50.11
C LEU A 129 16.61 33.26 51.14
N GLU A 130 15.47 32.59 51.35
CA GLU A 130 14.48 33.00 52.35
C GLU A 130 14.98 32.77 53.79
N ASN A 131 15.76 31.71 54.02
CA ASN A 131 16.37 31.39 55.31
C ASN A 131 17.62 32.24 55.58
N ASP A 132 18.45 32.44 54.56
CA ASP A 132 19.63 33.29 54.58
C ASP A 132 19.26 34.68 54.03
N LYS A 133 18.49 35.45 54.82
CA LYS A 133 18.07 36.82 54.46
C LYS A 133 19.22 37.79 54.12
N ASP A 134 20.48 37.37 54.33
CA ASP A 134 21.71 38.16 54.13
C ASP A 134 22.74 37.50 53.19
N ALA A 135 22.44 36.38 52.51
CA ALA A 135 23.44 35.72 51.64
C ALA A 135 23.54 36.39 50.26
N ASN A 136 24.68 37.06 50.00
CA ASN A 136 25.06 37.68 48.73
C ASN A 136 25.08 36.68 47.56
N LEU A 137 23.95 36.52 46.86
CA LEU A 137 23.85 35.76 45.60
C LEU A 137 24.87 36.21 44.55
N VAL A 138 25.25 37.49 44.58
CA VAL A 138 26.23 38.09 43.67
C VAL A 138 27.61 37.45 43.81
N ASP A 139 28.04 37.14 45.04
CA ASP A 139 29.37 36.58 45.29
C ASP A 139 29.44 35.09 44.87
N ILE A 140 28.35 34.35 45.05
CA ILE A 140 28.27 32.93 44.66
C ILE A 140 28.22 32.79 43.13
N LEU A 141 27.45 33.65 42.44
CA LEU A 141 27.41 33.67 40.98
C LEU A 141 28.75 34.11 40.37
N ALA A 142 29.40 35.14 40.93
CA ALA A 142 30.72 35.57 40.49
C ALA A 142 31.78 34.47 40.64
N ASN A 143 31.74 33.70 41.74
CA ASN A 143 32.65 32.58 41.95
C ASN A 143 32.36 31.39 41.01
N ALA A 144 31.09 31.10 40.72
CA ALA A 144 30.71 30.05 39.77
C ALA A 144 31.12 30.40 38.33
N GLU A 145 30.94 31.64 37.91
CA GLU A 145 31.40 32.12 36.59
C GLU A 145 32.93 32.08 36.46
N ALA A 146 33.66 32.39 37.54
CA ALA A 146 35.11 32.27 37.56
C ALA A 146 35.58 30.81 37.39
N GLN A 147 34.90 29.86 38.03
CA GLN A 147 35.20 28.42 37.89
C GLN A 147 34.92 27.91 36.49
N GLN A 148 33.79 28.30 35.87
CA GLN A 148 33.48 27.91 34.50
C GLN A 148 34.51 28.44 33.50
N LYS A 149 34.96 29.69 33.64
CA LYS A 149 36.03 30.24 32.80
C LYS A 149 37.33 29.45 32.95
N LEU A 150 37.67 29.06 34.17
CA LEU A 150 38.87 28.28 34.46
C LEU A 150 38.80 26.86 33.88
N GLU A 151 37.65 26.18 33.99
CA GLU A 151 37.42 24.88 33.35
C GLU A 151 37.47 24.97 31.82
N THR A 152 36.89 26.03 31.24
CA THR A 152 36.99 26.23 29.78
C THR A 152 38.42 26.52 29.33
N GLN A 153 39.21 27.27 30.10
CA GLN A 153 40.64 27.48 29.82
C GLN A 153 41.43 26.18 29.90
N ILE A 154 41.23 25.37 30.95
CA ILE A 154 41.89 24.05 31.08
C ILE A 154 41.52 23.15 29.89
N SER A 155 40.27 23.17 29.45
CA SER A 155 39.83 22.37 28.29
C SER A 155 40.40 22.85 26.95
N GLN A 156 40.76 24.14 26.84
CA GLN A 156 41.42 24.71 25.67
C GLN A 156 42.93 24.46 25.66
N GLU A 157 43.55 24.35 26.83
CA GLU A 157 44.99 24.11 26.98
C GLU A 157 45.36 22.61 26.92
N ALA A 158 44.37 21.71 27.11
CA ALA A 158 44.52 20.26 27.04
C ALA A 158 44.29 19.66 25.63
N LEU A 159 44.14 20.50 24.61
CA LEU A 159 44.06 20.16 23.18
C LEU A 159 45.34 20.61 22.47
#